data_AF-A0A3C0UK48-F1
#
_entry.id   AF-A0A3C0UK48-F1
#
_cell.length_a   1.000
_cell.length_b   1.000
_cell.length_c   1.000
_cell.angle_alpha   90.00
_cell.angle_beta   90.00
_cell.angle_gamma   90.00
#
_symmetry.space_group_name_H-M   'P 1'
#
loop_
_entity.id
_entity.type
_entity.pdbx_description
1 polymer ?
#
loop_
_entity_poly.entity_id
_entity_poly.type
_entity_poly.pdbx_seq_one_letter_code
_entity_poly.pdbx_strand_id
1 'polypeptide(L)' 'MSKKYTVTAALIYANGPIHIGHLAGCYVPADIYVRYLRAKGANVAFVSGTDEHGVPIT' A
#
# COMPACT_ATOMS: atom_id res chain seq x y z
N MET A 1 18.52 -7.66 -17.58
CA MET A 1 17.07 -7.33 -17.43
C MET A 1 16.93 -6.13 -16.50
N SER A 2 15.97 -5.23 -16.76
CA SER A 2 15.61 -4.15 -15.83
C SER A 2 15.08 -4.74 -14.51
N LYS A 3 15.46 -4.15 -13.37
CA LYS A 3 15.06 -4.61 -12.04
C LYS A 3 13.55 -4.38 -11.86
N LYS A 4 12.82 -5.42 -11.46
CA LYS A 4 11.38 -5.36 -11.21
C LYS A 4 11.12 -5.20 -9.72
N TYR A 5 10.13 -4.38 -9.37
CA TYR A 5 9.75 -4.09 -8.00
C TYR A 5 8.29 -4.46 -7.77
N THR A 6 8.02 -5.13 -6.65
CA THR A 6 6.67 -5.29 -6.12
C THR A 6 6.63 -4.57 -4.79
N VAL A 7 5.83 -3.51 -4.71
CA VAL A 7 5.63 -2.76 -3.47
C VAL A 7 4.25 -3.11 -2.95
N THR A 8 4.14 -3.28 -1.64
CA THR A 8 2.85 -3.47 -0.96
C THR A 8 2.68 -2.45 0.16
N ALA A 9 1.43 -2.13 0.46
CA ALA A 9 1.05 -1.49 1.71
C ALA A 9 0.13 -2.45 2.47
N ALA A 10 0.15 -2.37 3.80
CA ALA A 10 -0.71 -3.18 4.66
C ALA A 10 -2.17 -3.12 4.18
N LEU A 11 -2.92 -4.21 4.34
CA LEU A 11 -4.35 -4.17 4.07
C LEU A 11 -5.03 -3.37 5.19
N ILE A 12 -5.91 -2.43 4.84
CA ILE A 12 -6.74 -1.75 5.85
C ILE A 12 -7.82 -2.72 6.29
N TYR A 13 -7.96 -2.88 7.59
CA TYR A 13 -9.04 -3.68 8.14
C TYR A 13 -10.40 -3.02 7.88
N ALA A 14 -11.33 -3.77 7.31
CA ALA A 14 -12.59 -3.25 6.76
C ALA A 14 -13.67 -2.97 7.82
N ASN A 15 -13.31 -2.84 9.10
CA ASN A 15 -14.25 -2.70 10.21
C ASN A 15 -14.58 -1.25 10.58
N GLY A 16 -14.07 -0.25 9.86
CA GLY A 16 -14.27 1.14 10.25
C GLY A 16 -13.52 2.17 9.40
N PRO A 17 -13.69 3.46 9.74
CA PRO A 17 -13.04 4.54 9.02
C PRO A 17 -11.54 4.57 9.28
N ILE A 18 -10.80 5.04 8.28
CA ILE A 18 -9.37 5.26 8.39
C ILE A 18 -9.05 6.61 9.04
N HIS A 19 -7.96 6.68 9.77
CA HIS A 19 -7.41 7.92 10.30
C HIS A 19 -6.03 8.24 9.71
N ILE A 20 -5.53 9.46 9.95
CA ILE A 20 -4.26 9.94 9.37
C ILE A 20 -3.06 9.05 9.69
N GLY A 21 -3.05 8.37 10.84
CA GLY A 21 -2.02 7.39 11.18
C GLY A 21 -1.89 6.23 10.19
N HIS A 22 -2.98 5.77 9.56
CA HIS A 22 -2.92 4.74 8.52
C HIS A 22 -2.21 5.26 7.27
N LEU A 23 -2.56 6.49 6.85
CA LEU A 23 -1.93 7.13 5.69
C LEU A 23 -0.45 7.39 5.94
N ALA A 24 -0.12 8.01 7.08
CA ALA A 24 1.25 8.33 7.44
C ALA A 24 2.10 7.08 7.68
N GLY A 25 1.51 6.00 8.20
CA GLY A 25 2.23 4.79 8.59
C GLY A 25 2.67 3.93 7.41
N CYS A 26 1.79 3.66 6.45
CA CYS A 26 2.11 2.73 5.35
C CYS A 26 1.79 3.25 3.95
N TYR A 27 0.70 4.00 3.75
CA TYR A 27 0.26 4.36 2.39
C TYR A 27 1.06 5.50 1.76
N VAL A 28 1.25 6.61 2.46
CA VAL A 28 1.99 7.77 1.93
C VAL A 28 3.45 7.42 1.66
N PRO A 29 4.19 6.75 2.58
CA PRO A 29 5.55 6.30 2.29
C PRO A 29 5.64 5.35 1.09
N ALA A 30 4.72 4.38 0.98
CA ALA A 30 4.69 3.43 -0.13
C ALA A 30 4.40 4.13 -1.47
N ASP A 31 3.43 5.04 -1.52
CA ASP A 31 3.09 5.81 -2.72
C ASP A 31 4.25 6.71 -3.17
N ILE A 32 4.90 7.42 -2.24
CA ILE A 32 6.09 8.24 -2.53
C ILE A 32 7.18 7.38 -3.17
N TYR A 33 7.46 6.20 -2.59
CA TYR A 33 8.49 5.31 -3.11
C TYR A 33 8.15 4.75 -4.50
N VAL A 34 6.89 4.37 -4.72
CA VAL A 34 6.41 3.88 -6.02
C VAL A 34 6.50 4.97 -7.08
N ARG A 35 6.11 6.21 -6.76
CA ARG A 35 6.26 7.37 -7.67
C ARG A 35 7.72 7.64 -7.99
N TYR A 36 8.61 7.58 -7.01
CA TYR A 36 10.05 7.68 -7.22
C TYR A 36 10.55 6.59 -8.19
N LEU A 37 10.18 5.32 -7.97
CA LEU A 37 10.57 4.22 -8.86
C LEU A 37 10.05 4.41 -10.30
N ARG A 38 8.78 4.81 -10.46
CA ARG A 38 8.18 5.12 -11.76
C ARG A 38 8.92 6.27 -12.46
N ALA A 39 9.25 7.33 -11.74
CA ALA A 39 10.00 8.48 -12.27
C ALA A 39 11.43 8.10 -12.72
N LYS A 40 12.03 7.06 -12.12
CA LYS A 40 13.32 6.49 -12.52
C LYS A 40 13.21 5.50 -13.69
N GLY A 41 12.02 5.30 -14.26
CA GLY A 41 11.77 4.34 -15.35
C GLY A 41 11.79 2.87 -14.89
N ALA A 42 11.67 2.61 -13.59
CA ALA A 42 11.64 1.25 -13.06
C ALA A 42 10.29 0.57 -13.34
N ASN A 43 10.32 -0.74 -13.55
CA ASN A 43 9.11 -1.54 -13.64
C ASN A 43 8.64 -1.88 -12.22
N VAL A 44 7.55 -1.25 -11.78
CA VAL A 44 7.00 -1.41 -10.42
C VAL A 44 5.50 -1.69 -10.44
N ALA A 45 5.10 -2.75 -9.74
CA ALA A 45 3.71 -3.01 -9.38
C ALA A 45 3.49 -2.58 -7.92
N PHE A 46 2.40 -1.87 -7.66
CA PHE A 46 1.99 -1.48 -6.30
C PHE A 46 0.62 -2.08 -6.01
N VAL A 47 0.52 -2.88 -4.93
CA VAL A 47 -0.69 -3.60 -4.55
C VAL A 47 -1.02 -3.36 -3.07
N SER A 48 -2.28 -3.10 -2.78
CA SER A 48 -2.84 -3.08 -1.43
C SER A 48 -4.35 -3.35 -1.54
N GLY A 49 -5.08 -3.30 -0.42
CA GLY A 49 -6.51 -3.58 -0.39
C GLY A 49 -7.09 -3.52 1.02
N THR A 50 -8.28 -4.08 1.16
CA THR A 50 -8.99 -4.26 2.41
C THR A 50 -8.78 -5.67 2.97
N ASP A 51 -8.68 -5.79 4.29
CA ASP A 51 -8.78 -7.06 4.99
C ASP A 51 -10.20 -7.19 5.55
N GLU A 52 -10.92 -8.17 5.03
CA GLU A 52 -12.36 -8.34 5.21
C GLU A 52 -12.69 -9.61 6.03
N HIS A 53 -11.71 -10.24 6.67
CA HIS A 53 -11.94 -11.45 7.47
C HIS A 53 -11.60 -11.25 8.95
N GLY A 54 -12.22 -12.04 9.83
CA GLY A 54 -11.93 -12.07 11.28
C GLY A 54 -13.13 -11.65 12.14
N VAL A 55 -13.11 -12.02 13.43
CA VAL A 55 -14.24 -11.81 14.37
C VAL A 55 -14.72 -10.35 14.45
N PRO A 56 -13.84 -9.32 14.39
CA PRO A 56 -14.31 -7.93 14.39
C PRO A 56 -14.90 -7.43 13.04
N ILE A 57 -14.94 -8.25 11.98
CA ILE A 57 -15.75 -7.99 10.79
C ILE A 57 -17.14 -8.58 11.05
N THR A 58 -18.16 -7.73 11.12
CA THR A 58 -19.57 -8.09 11.36
C THR A 58 -20.51 -7.21 10.56
#